data_AF-W3VAK7-F1
#
_entry.id   AF-W3VAK7-F1
#
_cell.length_a   1.000
_cell.length_b   1.000
_cell.length_c   1.000
_cell.angle_alpha   90.00
_cell.angle_beta   90.00
_cell.angle_gamma   90.00
#
_symmetry.space_group_name_H-M   'P 1'
#
loop_
_entity.id
_entity.type
_entity.pdbx_description
1 polymer ?
#
loop_
_entity_poly.entity_id
_entity_poly.type
_entity_poly.pdbx_seq_one_letter_code
_entity_poly.pdbx_strand_id
1 'polypeptide(L)'
;MLEAGLAGGIVGDSTGAQAGKNAVDNNHLSVDQNRSRSEELVNCQGDSSCRATVRDKYRQEYDKVQARITSCTGAEQCVAIAKELRALQGDYSARMSEIQEKARMQGLDSLTPAEVREWADLRGAMSNIDASRNLVLHRAQVTGGSEETTQEIVKIMGQTGIAASAGVAGEISKAGAKGGIDAGKDK
;
A
#
# COMPACT_ATOMS: atom_id res chain seq x y z
N MET A 1 -32.58 8.99 -10.95
CA MET A 1 -32.21 7.58 -11.19
C MET A 1 -31.94 7.43 -12.67
N LEU A 2 -30.71 7.07 -13.06
CA LEU A 2 -30.47 6.40 -14.33
C LEU A 2 -29.26 5.49 -14.17
N GLU A 3 -29.56 4.27 -13.74
CA GLU A 3 -28.73 3.09 -13.88
C GLU A 3 -28.66 2.76 -15.38
N ALA A 4 -27.46 2.63 -15.92
CA ALA A 4 -27.21 1.94 -17.18
C ALA A 4 -25.90 1.16 -17.03
N GLY A 5 -26.02 -0.06 -16.50
CA GLY A 5 -24.96 -1.04 -16.53
C GLY A 5 -24.66 -1.43 -17.98
N LEU A 6 -23.38 -1.35 -18.36
CA LEU A 6 -22.89 -1.92 -19.61
C LEU A 6 -22.24 -3.27 -19.29
N ALA A 7 -23.03 -4.33 -19.48
CA ALA A 7 -22.57 -5.71 -19.52
C ALA A 7 -22.62 -6.21 -20.98
N GLY A 8 -21.52 -6.84 -21.43
CA GLY A 8 -21.42 -7.63 -22.66
C GLY A 8 -20.66 -6.92 -23.78
N GLY A 9 -19.62 -7.47 -24.39
CA GLY A 9 -19.00 -8.77 -24.26
C GLY A 9 -18.08 -8.97 -25.48
N ILE A 10 -16.80 -9.25 -25.24
CA ILE A 10 -15.90 -9.80 -26.26
C ILE A 10 -15.35 -11.10 -25.65
N VAL A 11 -15.81 -12.20 -26.21
CA VAL A 11 -15.39 -13.60 -25.98
C VAL A 11 -13.89 -13.73 -26.24
N GLY A 12 -13.03 -14.42 -25.49
CA GLY A 12 -13.05 -15.12 -24.20
C GLY A 12 -11.58 -15.13 -23.70
N ASP A 13 -11.30 -15.00 -22.40
CA ASP A 13 -11.18 -16.12 -21.48
C ASP A 13 -11.42 -15.61 -20.04
N SER A 14 -12.20 -16.37 -19.30
CA SER A 14 -12.62 -16.23 -17.90
C SER A 14 -11.67 -15.42 -16.98
N THR A 15 -12.04 -14.20 -16.60
CA THR A 15 -11.65 -13.57 -15.30
C THR A 15 -12.54 -12.37 -14.98
N GLY A 16 -13.86 -12.59 -14.95
CA GLY A 16 -14.75 -11.73 -14.17
C GLY A 16 -14.64 -12.09 -12.69
N ALA A 17 -14.24 -11.11 -11.88
CA ALA A 17 -14.33 -11.11 -10.42
C ALA A 17 -13.52 -12.17 -9.62
N GLN A 18 -12.61 -11.65 -8.80
CA GLN A 18 -11.98 -12.20 -7.59
C GLN A 18 -10.60 -12.86 -7.72
N ALA A 19 -9.72 -12.37 -6.84
CA ALA A 19 -8.89 -13.22 -5.98
C ALA A 19 -7.77 -14.03 -6.65
N GLY A 20 -6.86 -13.31 -7.32
CA GLY A 20 -5.57 -13.87 -7.73
C GLY A 20 -4.62 -12.81 -8.27
N LYS A 21 -4.51 -11.64 -7.62
CA LYS A 21 -3.40 -10.74 -7.93
C LYS A 21 -2.13 -11.46 -7.48
N ASN A 22 -1.28 -11.87 -8.43
CA ASN A 22 0.06 -12.37 -8.11
C ASN A 22 0.78 -11.30 -7.26
N ALA A 23 1.71 -11.67 -6.38
CA ALA A 23 2.46 -10.70 -5.54
C ALA A 23 3.06 -9.54 -6.37
N VAL A 24 3.43 -9.84 -7.63
CA VAL A 24 3.91 -8.88 -8.64
C VAL A 24 2.86 -7.82 -9.05
N ASP A 25 1.57 -8.14 -9.02
CA ASP A 25 0.46 -7.23 -9.35
C ASP A 25 0.00 -6.41 -8.11
N ASN A 26 0.58 -6.66 -6.93
CA ASN A 26 0.34 -6.01 -5.64
C ASN A 26 1.65 -5.36 -5.12
N ASN A 27 2.24 -4.51 -5.96
CA ASN A 27 3.68 -4.23 -5.94
C ASN A 27 4.05 -2.89 -5.28
N HIS A 28 5.33 -2.75 -4.90
CA HIS A 28 5.97 -1.51 -4.42
C HIS A 28 6.94 -0.93 -5.48
N LEU A 29 6.67 -1.16 -6.76
CA LEU A 29 7.48 -0.63 -7.87
C LEU A 29 7.44 0.89 -7.90
N SER A 30 8.47 1.53 -8.43
CA SER A 30 8.38 2.97 -8.75
C SER A 30 7.30 3.24 -9.82
N VAL A 31 6.92 4.51 -9.98
CA VAL A 31 6.00 4.93 -11.06
C VAL A 31 6.56 4.55 -12.43
N ASP A 32 7.84 4.81 -12.69
CA ASP A 32 8.48 4.47 -13.97
C ASP A 32 8.47 2.97 -14.28
N GLN A 33 8.66 2.14 -13.26
CA GLN A 33 8.58 0.69 -13.39
C GLN A 33 7.14 0.22 -13.66
N ASN A 34 6.13 0.82 -13.01
CA ASN A 34 4.73 0.52 -13.32
C ASN A 34 4.34 0.93 -14.74
N ARG A 35 4.80 2.09 -15.21
CA ARG A 35 4.61 2.53 -16.60
C ARG A 35 5.22 1.53 -17.58
N SER A 36 6.51 1.23 -17.40
CA SER A 36 7.25 0.28 -18.27
C SER A 36 6.60 -1.10 -18.28
N ARG A 37 6.17 -1.60 -17.11
CA ARG A 37 5.46 -2.87 -16.99
C ARG A 37 4.12 -2.83 -17.72
N SER A 38 3.36 -1.74 -17.60
CA SER A 38 2.05 -1.61 -18.24
C SER A 38 2.17 -1.59 -19.76
N GLU A 39 3.17 -0.89 -20.29
CA GLU A 39 3.52 -0.90 -21.72
C GLU A 39 3.91 -2.31 -22.19
N GLU A 40 4.81 -3.00 -21.48
CA GLU A 40 5.22 -4.37 -21.83
C GLU A 40 4.05 -5.35 -21.80
N LEU A 41 3.16 -5.26 -20.80
CA LEU A 41 1.98 -6.14 -20.68
C LEU A 41 0.94 -5.90 -21.77
N VAL A 42 0.77 -4.64 -22.21
CA VAL A 42 -0.10 -4.32 -23.36
C VAL A 42 0.52 -4.83 -24.66
N ASN A 43 1.83 -4.72 -24.82
CA ASN A 43 2.56 -5.21 -25.99
C ASN A 43 2.54 -6.75 -26.12
N CYS A 44 2.26 -7.47 -25.03
CA CYS A 44 2.04 -8.92 -25.09
C CYS A 44 0.75 -9.32 -25.84
N GLN A 45 -0.19 -8.40 -26.10
CA GLN A 45 -1.41 -8.66 -26.88
C GLN A 45 -2.22 -9.91 -26.42
N GLY A 46 -2.15 -10.24 -25.13
CA GLY A 46 -2.84 -11.40 -24.55
C GLY A 46 -2.02 -12.69 -24.48
N ASP A 47 -0.82 -12.73 -25.06
CA ASP A 47 0.08 -13.89 -24.97
C ASP A 47 0.45 -14.19 -23.51
N SER A 48 0.07 -15.38 -23.04
CA SER A 48 0.23 -15.78 -21.64
C SER A 48 1.69 -16.00 -21.24
N SER A 49 2.54 -16.48 -22.16
CA SER A 49 3.96 -16.70 -21.93
C SER A 49 4.70 -15.37 -21.84
N CYS A 50 4.42 -14.43 -22.74
CA CYS A 50 4.93 -13.07 -22.70
C CYS A 50 4.56 -12.40 -21.38
N ARG A 51 3.29 -12.47 -20.98
CA ARG A 51 2.82 -11.88 -19.72
C ARG A 51 3.49 -12.52 -18.50
N ALA A 52 3.77 -13.82 -18.52
CA ALA A 52 4.52 -14.49 -17.46
C ALA A 52 5.96 -13.95 -17.39
N THR A 53 6.65 -13.84 -18.52
CA THR A 53 8.02 -13.28 -18.59
C THR A 53 8.08 -11.85 -18.06
N VAL A 54 7.15 -10.99 -18.47
CA VAL A 54 7.07 -9.61 -17.96
C VAL A 54 6.84 -9.63 -16.44
N ARG A 55 5.92 -10.45 -15.94
CA ARG A 55 5.70 -10.58 -14.49
C ARG A 55 6.95 -11.06 -13.75
N ASP A 56 7.68 -12.01 -14.30
CA ASP A 56 8.92 -12.51 -13.69
C ASP A 56 10.01 -11.44 -13.65
N LYS A 57 10.15 -10.63 -14.70
CA LYS A 57 11.06 -9.48 -14.75
C LYS A 57 10.81 -8.51 -13.59
N TYR A 58 9.56 -8.13 -13.36
CA TYR A 58 9.20 -7.18 -12.31
C TYR A 58 9.06 -7.81 -10.92
N ARG A 59 9.09 -9.14 -10.79
CA ARG A 59 9.12 -9.86 -9.51
C ARG A 59 10.43 -9.62 -8.77
N GLN A 60 11.56 -9.58 -9.46
CA GLN A 60 12.86 -9.37 -8.81
C GLN A 60 12.94 -8.02 -8.10
N GLU A 61 12.38 -6.96 -8.71
CA GLU A 61 12.32 -5.64 -8.10
C GLU A 61 11.35 -5.61 -6.91
N TYR A 62 10.21 -6.30 -7.01
CA TYR A 62 9.31 -6.52 -5.88
C TYR A 62 10.01 -7.20 -4.70
N ASP A 63 10.71 -8.31 -4.97
CA ASP A 63 11.35 -9.13 -3.95
C ASP A 63 12.42 -8.32 -3.18
N LYS A 64 13.14 -7.42 -3.86
CA LYS A 64 14.08 -6.49 -3.21
C LYS A 64 13.37 -5.55 -2.23
N VAL A 65 12.25 -4.95 -2.64
CA VAL A 65 11.49 -4.04 -1.76
C VAL A 65 10.86 -4.83 -0.60
N GLN A 66 10.32 -6.01 -0.89
CA GLN A 66 9.73 -6.88 0.13
C GLN A 66 10.77 -7.37 1.14
N ALA A 67 11.99 -7.69 0.69
CA ALA A 67 13.10 -8.03 1.57
C ALA A 67 13.42 -6.87 2.51
N ARG A 68 13.40 -5.62 2.05
CA ARG A 68 13.62 -4.45 2.93
C ARG A 68 12.50 -4.28 3.96
N ILE A 69 11.24 -4.38 3.52
CA ILE A 69 10.05 -4.31 4.39
C ILE A 69 10.11 -5.37 5.48
N THR A 70 10.52 -6.59 5.14
CA THR A 70 10.54 -7.74 6.06
C THR A 70 11.83 -7.88 6.87
N SER A 71 12.93 -7.24 6.47
CA SER A 71 14.22 -7.31 7.17
C SER A 71 14.52 -6.10 8.05
N CYS A 72 13.65 -5.09 8.11
CA CYS A 72 13.84 -3.97 9.03
C CYS A 72 13.75 -4.46 10.49
N THR A 73 14.79 -4.19 11.27
CA THR A 73 14.89 -4.64 12.68
C THR A 73 15.06 -3.47 13.65
N GLY A 74 15.75 -2.40 13.26
CA GLY A 74 15.90 -1.17 14.06
C GLY A 74 14.75 -0.20 13.84
N ALA A 75 14.35 0.53 14.89
CA ALA A 75 13.27 1.52 14.80
C ALA A 75 13.52 2.59 13.73
N GLU A 76 14.73 3.16 13.68
CA GLU A 76 15.11 4.15 12.66
C GLU A 76 15.02 3.59 11.24
N GLN A 77 15.49 2.36 11.02
CA GLN A 77 15.45 1.69 9.72
C GLN A 77 14.01 1.44 9.27
N CYS A 78 13.16 0.94 10.17
CA CYS A 78 11.75 0.72 9.87
C CYS A 78 10.99 2.03 9.63
N VAL A 79 11.30 3.12 10.37
CA VAL A 79 10.73 4.45 10.13
C VAL A 79 11.18 5.01 8.78
N ALA A 80 12.44 4.83 8.37
CA ALA A 80 12.92 5.22 7.05
C ALA A 80 12.13 4.52 5.93
N ILE A 81 11.92 3.21 6.04
CA ILE A 81 11.09 2.46 5.08
C ILE A 81 9.64 2.95 5.10
N ALA A 82 9.07 3.25 6.28
CA ALA A 82 7.72 3.80 6.38
C ALA A 82 7.56 5.15 5.64
N LYS A 83 8.60 5.99 5.67
CA LYS A 83 8.65 7.26 4.93
C LYS A 83 8.77 7.05 3.43
N GLU A 84 9.61 6.12 2.99
CA GLU A 84 9.72 5.75 1.57
C GLU A 84 8.40 5.22 1.01
N LEU A 85 7.73 4.33 1.75
CA LEU A 85 6.40 3.84 1.38
C LEU A 85 5.39 4.97 1.30
N ARG A 86 5.46 5.96 2.20
CA ARG A 86 4.59 7.14 2.15
C ARG A 86 4.88 8.03 0.92
N ALA A 87 6.15 8.21 0.58
CA ALA A 87 6.55 8.94 -0.62
C ALA A 87 6.02 8.24 -1.88
N LEU A 88 6.16 6.91 -1.96
CA LEU A 88 5.64 6.11 -3.06
C LEU A 88 4.12 6.25 -3.24
N GLN A 89 3.35 6.31 -2.15
CA GLN A 89 1.91 6.62 -2.22
C GLN A 89 1.63 7.99 -2.83
N GLY A 90 2.45 8.99 -2.48
CA GLY A 90 2.38 10.33 -3.06
C GLY A 90 2.62 10.31 -4.56
N ASP A 91 3.67 9.63 -4.99
CA ASP A 91 4.01 9.47 -6.41
C ASP A 91 2.90 8.77 -7.19
N TYR A 92 2.33 7.71 -6.62
CA TYR A 92 1.19 6.99 -7.22
C TYR A 92 -0.04 7.89 -7.34
N SER A 93 -0.35 8.66 -6.29
CA SER A 93 -1.45 9.62 -6.31
C SER A 93 -1.26 10.66 -7.40
N ALA A 94 -0.06 11.25 -7.49
CA ALA A 94 0.25 12.25 -8.50
C ALA A 94 0.08 11.69 -9.92
N ARG A 95 0.66 10.50 -10.18
CA ARG A 95 0.55 9.84 -11.49
C ARG A 95 -0.88 9.48 -11.86
N MET A 96 -1.66 8.96 -10.91
CA MET A 96 -3.08 8.67 -11.15
C MET A 96 -3.87 9.94 -11.47
N SER A 97 -3.58 11.05 -10.78
CA SER A 97 -4.18 12.35 -11.08
C SER A 97 -3.79 12.87 -12.46
N GLU A 98 -2.54 12.70 -12.90
CA GLU A 98 -2.11 13.05 -14.27
C GLU A 98 -2.93 12.30 -15.34
N ILE A 99 -3.09 10.99 -15.18
CA ILE A 99 -3.86 10.16 -16.13
C ILE A 99 -5.34 10.56 -16.12
N GLN A 100 -5.91 10.81 -14.94
CA GLN A 100 -7.29 11.28 -14.82
C GLN A 100 -7.49 12.66 -15.45
N GLU A 101 -6.54 13.57 -15.23
CA GLU A 101 -6.60 14.93 -15.78
C GLU A 101 -6.49 14.91 -17.30
N LYS A 102 -5.62 14.06 -17.86
CA LYS A 102 -5.57 13.82 -19.31
C LYS A 102 -6.94 13.37 -19.84
N ALA A 103 -7.57 12.38 -19.21
CA ALA A 103 -8.90 11.92 -19.60
C ALA A 103 -9.97 13.01 -19.46
N ARG A 104 -9.89 13.84 -18.42
CA ARG A 104 -10.82 14.97 -18.20
C ARG A 104 -10.69 16.04 -19.28
N MET A 105 -9.46 16.36 -19.69
CA MET A 105 -9.16 17.43 -20.63
C MET A 105 -9.33 17.02 -22.09
N GLN A 106 -9.00 15.77 -22.42
CA GLN A 106 -8.88 15.29 -23.80
C GLN A 106 -9.89 14.20 -24.15
N GLY A 107 -10.71 13.76 -23.18
CA GLY A 107 -11.64 12.64 -23.34
C GLY A 107 -10.99 11.30 -23.02
N LEU A 108 -11.82 10.30 -22.67
CA LEU A 108 -11.34 8.98 -22.26
C LEU A 108 -10.56 8.25 -23.37
N ASP A 109 -10.95 8.47 -24.63
CA ASP A 109 -10.31 7.87 -25.82
C ASP A 109 -8.88 8.39 -26.08
N SER A 110 -8.47 9.45 -25.38
CA SER A 110 -7.08 9.96 -25.42
C SER A 110 -6.10 9.10 -24.60
N LEU A 111 -6.62 8.24 -23.71
CA LEU A 111 -5.79 7.36 -22.90
C LEU A 111 -5.34 6.16 -23.73
N THR A 112 -4.05 5.86 -23.66
CA THR A 112 -3.51 4.62 -24.20
C THR A 112 -3.98 3.43 -23.36
N PRO A 113 -4.07 2.21 -23.92
CA PRO A 113 -4.34 1.01 -23.14
C PRO A 113 -3.33 0.80 -21.99
N ALA A 114 -2.08 1.25 -22.17
CA ALA A 114 -1.04 1.21 -21.14
C ALA A 114 -1.35 2.17 -19.98
N GLU A 115 -1.80 3.40 -20.25
CA GLU A 115 -2.20 4.36 -19.21
C GLU A 115 -3.43 3.89 -18.42
N VAL A 116 -4.42 3.31 -19.09
CA VAL A 116 -5.60 2.73 -18.41
C VAL A 116 -5.19 1.60 -17.47
N ARG A 117 -4.28 0.73 -17.93
CA ARG A 117 -3.71 -0.35 -17.13
C ARG A 117 -2.87 0.16 -15.97
N GLU A 118 -1.98 1.12 -16.23
CA GLU A 118 -1.11 1.74 -15.23
C GLU A 118 -1.97 2.32 -14.10
N TRP A 119 -3.01 3.09 -14.42
CA TRP A 119 -3.90 3.65 -13.41
C TRP A 119 -4.57 2.59 -12.53
N ALA A 120 -5.06 1.50 -13.14
CA ALA A 120 -5.69 0.41 -12.41
C ALA A 120 -4.70 -0.34 -11.50
N ASP A 121 -3.47 -0.56 -11.98
CA ASP A 121 -2.39 -1.18 -11.23
C ASP A 121 -1.97 -0.30 -10.03
N LEU A 122 -1.75 1.00 -10.25
CA LEU A 122 -1.39 1.95 -9.19
C LEU A 122 -2.48 2.04 -8.11
N ARG A 123 -3.75 2.18 -8.53
CA ARG A 123 -4.89 2.19 -7.60
C ARG A 123 -4.97 0.90 -6.81
N GLY A 124 -4.74 -0.23 -7.46
CA GLY A 124 -4.76 -1.54 -6.84
C GLY A 124 -3.64 -1.76 -5.81
N ALA A 125 -2.50 -1.12 -6.00
CA ALA A 125 -1.32 -1.26 -5.15
C ALA A 125 -1.36 -0.41 -3.86
N MET A 126 -2.14 0.69 -3.83
CA MET A 126 -2.21 1.60 -2.68
C MET A 126 -2.47 0.89 -1.34
N SER A 127 -3.43 -0.04 -1.32
CA SER A 127 -3.77 -0.80 -0.11
C SER A 127 -2.64 -1.69 0.41
N ASN A 128 -1.80 -2.23 -0.47
CA ASN A 128 -0.63 -3.01 -0.06
C ASN A 128 0.45 -2.12 0.52
N ILE A 129 0.62 -0.91 -0.03
CA ILE A 129 1.56 0.08 0.53
C ILE A 129 1.12 0.49 1.94
N ASP A 130 -0.17 0.70 2.17
CA ASP A 130 -0.71 0.97 3.52
C ASP A 130 -0.42 -0.19 4.48
N ALA A 131 -0.71 -1.42 4.07
CA ALA A 131 -0.45 -2.61 4.89
C ALA A 131 1.05 -2.76 5.23
N SER A 132 1.94 -2.61 4.25
CA SER A 132 3.39 -2.67 4.45
C SER A 132 3.89 -1.55 5.35
N ARG A 133 3.38 -0.33 5.18
CA ARG A 133 3.75 0.82 6.00
C ARG A 133 3.33 0.61 7.46
N ASN A 134 2.13 0.10 7.69
CA ASN A 134 1.65 -0.23 9.03
C ASN A 134 2.48 -1.33 9.69
N LEU A 135 2.86 -2.37 8.92
CA LEU A 135 3.72 -3.44 9.40
C LEU A 135 5.08 -2.90 9.88
N VAL A 136 5.77 -2.08 9.08
CA VAL A 136 7.09 -1.57 9.47
C VAL A 136 7.00 -0.56 10.62
N LEU A 137 5.93 0.24 10.69
CA LEU A 137 5.70 1.14 11.83
C LEU A 137 5.45 0.38 13.12
N HIS A 138 4.64 -0.68 13.08
CA HIS A 138 4.45 -1.56 14.23
C HIS A 138 5.78 -2.17 14.69
N ARG A 139 6.61 -2.65 13.75
CA ARG A 139 7.96 -3.16 14.07
C ARG A 139 8.83 -2.10 14.73
N ALA A 140 8.83 -0.88 14.20
CA ALA A 140 9.58 0.23 14.79
C ALA A 140 9.13 0.51 16.23
N GLN A 141 7.82 0.48 16.47
CA GLN A 141 7.25 0.70 17.80
C GLN A 141 7.68 -0.38 18.80
N VAL A 142 7.64 -1.66 18.41
CA VAL A 142 7.99 -2.77 19.34
C VAL A 142 9.49 -2.89 19.58
N THR A 143 10.34 -2.53 18.62
CA THR A 143 11.79 -2.53 18.82
C THR A 143 12.20 -1.44 19.81
N GLY A 144 11.48 -0.33 19.86
CA GLY A 144 11.92 0.88 20.57
C GLY A 144 13.09 1.55 19.85
N GLY A 145 13.23 2.86 20.03
CA GLY A 145 14.26 3.66 19.38
C GLY A 145 14.69 4.82 20.26
N SER A 146 15.39 5.79 19.67
CA SER A 146 15.67 7.06 20.35
C SER A 146 14.37 7.75 20.77
N GLU A 147 14.44 8.71 21.68
CA GLU A 147 13.27 9.49 22.09
C GLU A 147 12.66 10.23 20.89
N GLU A 148 13.50 10.79 20.02
CA GLU A 148 13.10 11.43 18.77
C GLU A 148 12.40 10.45 17.82
N THR A 149 12.94 9.25 17.67
CA THR A 149 12.36 8.19 16.83
C THR A 149 11.00 7.75 17.38
N THR A 150 10.88 7.64 18.71
CA THR A 150 9.64 7.27 19.39
C THR A 150 8.57 8.33 19.19
N GLN A 151 8.91 9.61 19.37
CA GLN A 151 8.00 10.72 19.10
C GLN A 151 7.57 10.76 17.63
N GLU A 152 8.48 10.48 16.71
CA GLU A 152 8.18 10.39 15.28
C GLU A 152 7.22 9.23 14.96
N ILE A 153 7.44 8.05 15.53
CA ILE A 153 6.54 6.90 15.39
C ILE A 153 5.14 7.26 15.90
N VAL A 154 5.03 7.87 17.08
CA VAL A 154 3.74 8.32 17.66
C VAL A 154 3.05 9.33 16.75
N LYS A 155 3.79 10.31 16.20
CA LYS A 155 3.24 11.29 15.26
C LYS A 155 2.68 10.60 14.00
N ILE A 156 3.44 9.66 13.44
CA ILE A 156 3.04 8.93 12.23
C ILE A 156 1.82 8.03 12.51
N MET A 157 1.80 7.33 13.64
CA MET A 157 0.70 6.46 14.05
C MET A 157 -0.57 7.24 14.42
N GLY A 158 -0.42 8.39 15.09
CA GLY A 158 -1.53 9.30 15.41
C GLY A 158 -2.21 9.86 14.15
N GLN A 159 -1.46 10.13 13.08
CA GLN A 159 -2.01 10.52 11.78
C GLN A 159 -2.76 9.38 11.06
N THR A 160 -2.49 8.12 11.41
CA THR A 160 -3.07 6.94 10.76
C THR A 160 -4.16 6.26 11.60
N GLY A 161 -4.42 6.72 12.82
CA GLY A 161 -5.40 6.12 13.74
C GLY A 161 -4.96 4.79 14.34
N ILE A 162 -3.68 4.43 14.22
CA ILE A 162 -3.11 3.22 14.83
C ILE A 162 -2.81 3.56 16.29
N ALA A 163 -3.58 2.99 17.22
CA ALA A 163 -3.32 3.17 18.65
C ALA A 163 -1.97 2.55 18.98
N ALA A 164 -0.96 3.39 19.21
CA ALA A 164 0.33 2.96 19.73
C ALA A 164 0.11 2.35 21.12
N SER A 165 0.10 1.01 21.22
CA SER A 165 0.24 0.33 22.49
C SER A 165 1.64 0.61 23.06
N ALA A 166 1.78 1.72 23.77
CA ALA A 166 3.01 2.06 24.48
C ALA A 166 3.33 0.95 25.50
N GLY A 167 4.51 0.36 25.35
CA GLY A 167 5.15 -0.52 26.32
C GLY A 167 6.53 -0.90 25.77
N VAL A 168 7.64 -0.90 26.49
CA VAL A 168 7.92 -0.86 27.93
C VAL A 168 9.36 -0.36 28.09
N ALA A 169 9.62 0.64 28.94
CA ALA A 169 10.95 0.86 29.53
C ALA A 169 10.84 1.60 30.87
N GLY A 170 10.94 0.81 31.93
CA GLY A 170 11.27 1.11 33.34
C GLY A 170 11.02 2.49 33.95
N GLU A 171 10.15 2.55 34.95
CA GLU A 171 10.65 2.71 36.32
C GLU A 171 9.64 2.19 37.36
N ILE A 172 10.23 1.48 38.32
CA ILE A 172 9.62 0.95 39.52
C ILE A 172 9.69 2.10 40.53
N SER A 173 8.57 2.74 40.88
CA SER A 173 8.21 3.09 42.27
C SER A 173 7.05 4.09 42.38
N LYS A 174 6.13 3.72 43.28
CA LYS A 174 5.43 4.59 44.26
C LYS A 174 3.94 4.86 44.02
N ALA A 175 3.17 3.93 44.58
CA ALA A 175 2.06 4.14 45.53
C ALA A 175 0.81 4.90 45.06
N GLY A 176 -0.34 4.22 45.16
CA GLY A 176 -1.63 4.90 45.25
C GLY A 176 -2.84 4.03 44.94
N ALA A 177 -3.07 2.98 45.71
CA ALA A 177 -4.36 2.29 45.72
C ALA A 177 -5.48 3.24 46.19
N LYS A 178 -6.55 3.33 45.38
CA LYS A 178 -7.97 3.50 45.78
C LYS A 178 -8.77 3.31 44.48
N GLY A 179 -9.48 2.21 44.25
CA GLY A 179 -10.46 1.62 45.16
C GLY A 179 -11.77 2.36 44.95
N GLY A 180 -12.57 1.88 44.00
CA GLY A 180 -13.87 2.46 43.62
C GLY A 180 -14.63 1.52 42.69
N ILE A 181 -14.89 0.30 43.15
CA ILE A 181 -16.02 -0.50 42.68
C ILE A 181 -17.24 0.07 43.39
N ASP A 182 -18.29 0.45 42.65
CA ASP A 182 -19.64 0.32 43.18
C ASP A 182 -20.57 -0.24 42.11
N ALA A 183 -21.24 -1.31 42.52
CA ALA A 183 -22.16 -2.13 41.75
C ALA A 183 -23.58 -1.56 41.84
N GLY A 184 -24.38 -1.73 40.79
CA GLY A 184 -25.72 -1.15 40.72
C GLY A 184 -26.77 -1.77 41.64
N LYS A 185 -27.89 -1.06 41.82
CA LYS A 185 -29.28 -1.58 41.81
C LYS A 185 -30.31 -0.43 41.86
N ASP A 186 -31.53 -0.76 41.43
CA ASP A 186 -32.84 -0.13 41.72
C ASP A 186 -33.51 0.64 40.56
N LYS A 187 -34.35 -0.09 39.80
CA LYS A 187 -35.81 0.11 39.79
C LYS A 187 -36.53 -1.15 39.33
#